data_AF-A0A246G9X2-F1
#
_entry.id   AF-A0A246G9X2-F1
#
_cell.length_a   1.000
_cell.length_b   1.000
_cell.length_c   1.000
_cell.angle_alpha   90.00
_cell.angle_beta   90.00
_cell.angle_gamma   90.00
#
_symmetry.space_group_name_H-M   'P 1'
#
loop_
_entity.id
_entity.type
_entity.pdbx_description
1 polymer ?
#
loop_
_entity_poly.entity_id
_entity_poly.type
_entity_poly.pdbx_seq_one_letter_code
_entity_poly.pdbx_strand_id
1 'polypeptide(L)' 'MQKQIHFKIIELKNYQVLVEKCLDDDDEKEAIQIVFYIHDFKIVNKLLFETEEKQNKAFELINYETAQGYINAALKILNE' A
#
# COMPACT_ATOMS: atom_id res chain seq x y z
N MET A 1 -16.04 5.37 20.05
CA MET A 1 -14.71 4.76 19.79
C MET A 1 -14.02 5.60 18.73
N GLN A 2 -12.81 6.11 18.98
CA GLN A 2 -12.01 6.77 17.94
C GLN A 2 -11.50 5.70 16.97
N LYS A 3 -11.70 5.89 15.67
CA LYS A 3 -11.07 5.05 14.63
C LYS A 3 -9.56 5.29 14.70
N GLN A 4 -8.78 4.25 14.99
CA GLN A 4 -7.32 4.31 14.94
C GLN A 4 -6.87 4.04 13.51
N ILE A 5 -6.28 5.05 12.87
CA ILE A 5 -5.72 4.93 11.52
C ILE A 5 -4.28 4.44 11.68
N HIS A 6 -3.94 3.36 10.99
CA HIS A 6 -2.60 2.79 11.00
C HIS A 6 -1.98 2.94 9.62
N PHE A 7 -0.97 3.80 9.52
CA PHE A 7 -0.28 4.05 8.27
C PHE A 7 1.22 4.26 8.50
N LYS A 8 1.99 4.08 7.44
CA LYS A 8 3.39 4.50 7.35
C LYS A 8 3.67 5.10 5.99
N ILE A 9 4.63 6.01 5.96
CA ILE A 9 5.15 6.61 4.72
C ILE A 9 6.56 6.06 4.52
N ILE A 10 6.80 5.51 3.32
CA ILE A 10 8.11 5.03 2.90
C ILE A 10 8.65 6.01 1.88
N GLU A 11 9.75 6.67 2.23
CA GLU A 11 10.44 7.62 1.35
C GLU A 11 11.43 6.89 0.45
N LEU A 12 11.22 7.00 -0.85
CA LEU A 12 12.12 6.52 -1.90
C LEU A 12 12.84 7.73 -2.52
N LYS A 13 13.90 7.49 -3.30
CA LYS A 13 14.73 8.55 -3.89
C LYS A 13 13.93 9.65 -4.62
N ASN A 14 12.87 9.26 -5.34
CA ASN A 14 12.05 10.18 -6.15
C ASN A 14 10.55 10.08 -5.86
N TYR A 15 10.14 9.25 -4.89
CA TYR A 15 8.73 8.92 -4.65
C TYR A 15 8.46 8.78 -3.16
N GLN A 16 7.21 9.01 -2.76
CA GLN A 16 6.73 8.64 -1.44
C GLN A 16 5.60 7.63 -1.60
N VAL A 17 5.64 6.58 -0.77
CA VAL A 17 4.63 5.52 -0.76
C VAL A 17 3.91 5.54 0.58
N LEU A 18 2.62 5.82 0.54
CA LEU A 18 1.72 5.67 1.67
C LEU A 18 1.27 4.21 1.75
N VAL A 19 1.46 3.59 2.91
CA VAL A 19 0.97 2.25 3.21
C VAL A 19 -0.01 2.37 4.37
N GLU A 20 -1.25 1.94 4.17
CA GLU A 20 -2.33 2.07 5.16
C GLU A 20 -3.02 0.73 5.36
N LYS A 21 -3.28 0.37 6.62
CA LYS A 21 -4.24 -0.71 6.94
C LYS A 21 -5.64 -0.15 6.86
N CYS A 22 -6.51 -0.81 6.11
CA CYS A 22 -7.91 -0.45 5.97
C CYS A 22 -8.79 -1.70 5.94
N LEU A 23 -10.11 -1.50 5.99
CA LEU A 23 -11.07 -2.53 5.63
C LEU A 23 -11.45 -2.32 4.17
N ASP A 24 -11.68 -3.41 3.45
CA ASP A 24 -12.27 -3.37 2.13
C ASP A 24 -13.77 -3.09 2.27
N ASP A 25 -14.26 -2.02 1.64
CA ASP A 25 -15.63 -1.54 1.80
C ASP A 25 -16.69 -2.52 1.26
N ASP A 26 -16.31 -3.39 0.31
CA ASP A 26 -17.23 -4.32 -0.35
C ASP A 26 -17.36 -5.65 0.41
N ASP A 27 -16.25 -6.17 0.93
CA ASP A 27 -16.16 -7.52 1.51
C ASP A 27 -15.90 -7.54 3.04
N GLU A 28 -15.78 -6.38 3.69
CA GLU A 28 -15.35 -6.21 5.09
C GLU A 28 -14.04 -6.97 5.42
N LYS A 29 -13.22 -7.23 4.40
CA LYS A 29 -11.93 -7.93 4.55
C LYS A 29 -10.85 -6.98 5.00
N GLU A 30 -9.92 -7.51 5.79
CA GLU A 30 -8.71 -6.78 6.17
C GLU A 30 -7.88 -6.49 4.93
N ALA A 31 -7.47 -5.24 4.75
CA ALA A 31 -6.75 -4.81 3.56
C ALA A 31 -5.55 -3.92 3.88
N ILE A 32 -4.58 -3.91 2.99
CA ILE A 32 -3.53 -2.89 2.95
C ILE A 32 -3.63 -2.16 1.62
N GLN A 33 -3.70 -0.83 1.68
CA GLN A 33 -3.56 0.03 0.52
C GLN A 33 -2.13 0.56 0.44
N ILE A 34 -1.57 0.46 -0.75
CA ILE A 34 -0.24 0.98 -1.11
C ILE A 34 -0.49 2.03 -2.18
N VAL A 35 -0.33 3.30 -1.79
CA VAL A 35 -0.68 4.46 -2.58
C VAL A 35 0.56 5.27 -2.87
N PHE A 36 0.76 5.61 -4.14
CA PHE A 36 1.82 6.50 -4.58
C PHE A 36 1.41 7.22 -5.86
N TYR A 37 2.18 8.24 -6.21
CA TYR A 37 1.96 9.03 -7.41
C TYR A 37 3.15 8.88 -8.34
N ILE A 38 2.87 8.64 -9.62
CA ILE A 38 3.85 8.70 -10.70
C ILE A 38 3.34 9.74 -11.69
N HIS A 39 4.09 10.84 -11.85
CA HIS A 39 3.62 12.01 -12.59
C HIS A 39 2.25 12.47 -12.05
N ASP A 40 1.23 12.58 -12.91
CA ASP A 40 -0.12 13.00 -12.55
C ASP A 40 -1.05 11.81 -12.20
N PHE A 41 -0.52 10.58 -12.17
CA PHE A 41 -1.31 9.38 -11.91
C PHE A 41 -1.21 8.95 -10.45
N LYS A 42 -2.38 8.84 -9.80
CA LYS A 42 -2.52 8.14 -8.52
C LYS A 42 -2.59 6.64 -8.78
N ILE A 43 -1.64 5.90 -8.23
CA ILE A 43 -1.63 4.44 -8.26
C ILE A 43 -2.05 3.93 -6.88
N VAL A 44 -3.01 3.00 -6.87
CA VAL A 44 -3.52 2.35 -5.65
C VAL A 44 -3.43 0.85 -5.85
N ASN A 45 -2.58 0.19 -5.07
CA ASN A 45 -2.53 -1.26 -4.98
C ASN A 45 -3.21 -1.70 -3.69
N LYS A 46 -4.12 -2.67 -3.77
CA LYS A 46 -4.85 -3.21 -2.63
C LYS A 46 -4.47 -4.68 -2.42
N LEU A 47 -4.07 -5.02 -1.20
CA LEU A 47 -3.82 -6.39 -0.76
C LEU A 47 -4.92 -6.79 0.21
N LEU A 48 -5.60 -7.90 -0.05
CA LEU A 48 -6.66 -8.43 0.80
C LEU A 48 -6.14 -9.57 1.69
N PHE A 49 -6.65 -9.63 2.91
CA PHE A 49 -6.27 -10.58 3.94
C PHE A 49 -7.53 -11.16 4.61
N GLU A 50 -7.43 -12.44 4.97
CA GLU A 50 -8.51 -13.15 5.66
C GLU A 50 -8.63 -12.79 7.14
N THR A 51 -7.53 -12.32 7.74
CA THR A 51 -7.46 -12.02 9.18
C THR A 51 -6.59 -10.80 9.47
N GLU A 52 -6.91 -10.11 10.57
CA GLU A 52 -6.16 -8.94 11.04
C GLU A 52 -4.71 -9.31 11.37
N GLU A 53 -4.46 -10.51 11.90
CA GLU A 53 -3.11 -10.98 12.21
C GLU A 53 -2.23 -11.09 10.96
N LYS A 54 -2.79 -11.61 9.85
CA LYS A 54 -2.06 -11.71 8.56
C LYS A 54 -1.81 -10.32 7.99
N GLN A 55 -2.80 -9.43 8.05
CA GLN A 55 -2.65 -8.04 7.62
C GLN A 55 -1.58 -7.32 8.44
N ASN A 56 -1.59 -7.42 9.76
CA ASN A 56 -0.59 -6.81 10.64
C ASN A 56 0.83 -7.31 10.32
N LYS A 57 1.02 -8.62 10.15
CA LYS A 57 2.31 -9.20 9.73
C LYS A 57 2.77 -8.67 8.38
N ALA A 58 1.88 -8.63 7.39
CA ALA A 58 2.21 -8.12 6.06
C ALA A 58 2.54 -6.62 6.09
N PHE A 59 1.80 -5.84 6.89
CA PHE A 59 2.01 -4.40 7.05
C PHE A 59 3.43 -4.11 7.55
N GLU A 60 3.89 -4.82 8.58
CA GLU A 60 5.25 -4.66 9.11
C GLU A 60 6.34 -5.00 8.06
N LEU A 61 6.10 -6.01 7.22
CA LEU A 61 7.06 -6.44 6.20
C LEU A 61 7.22 -5.46 5.03
N ILE A 62 6.24 -4.59 4.76
CA ILE A 62 6.35 -3.62 3.65
C ILE A 62 7.44 -2.60 3.98
N ASN A 63 8.56 -2.68 3.27
CA ASN A 63 9.73 -1.84 3.48
C ASN A 63 10.14 -1.12 2.19
N TYR A 64 11.31 -0.48 2.20
CA TYR A 64 11.87 0.22 1.05
C TYR A 64 11.91 -0.65 -0.21
N GLU A 65 12.41 -1.88 -0.12
CA GLU A 65 12.56 -2.78 -1.27
C GLU A 65 11.21 -3.18 -1.85
N THR A 66 10.26 -3.53 -0.98
CA THR A 66 8.89 -3.84 -1.39
C THR A 66 8.22 -2.65 -2.07
N ALA A 67 8.32 -1.45 -1.48
CA ALA A 67 7.77 -0.22 -2.03
C ALA A 67 8.38 0.12 -3.40
N GLN A 68 9.70 -0.01 -3.54
CA GLN A 68 10.39 0.18 -4.82
C GLN A 68 9.92 -0.83 -5.88
N GLY A 69 9.62 -2.07 -5.48
CA GLY A 69 9.02 -3.09 -6.35
C GLY A 69 7.68 -2.64 -6.95
N TYR A 70 6.78 -2.06 -6.14
CA TYR A 70 5.51 -1.52 -6.61
C TYR A 70 5.68 -0.36 -7.60
N ILE A 71 6.62 0.56 -7.32
CA ILE A 71 6.96 1.65 -8.25
C ILE A 71 7.43 1.10 -9.59
N ASN A 72 8.37 0.15 -9.56
CA ASN A 72 8.95 -0.42 -10.78
C ASN A 72 7.90 -1.14 -11.63
N ALA A 73 6.99 -1.89 -10.98
CA ALA A 73 5.89 -2.55 -11.66
C ALA A 73 4.94 -1.54 -12.33
N ALA A 74 4.57 -0.46 -11.64
CA ALA A 74 3.72 0.59 -12.20
C ALA A 74 4.39 1.35 -13.35
N LEU A 75 5.68 1.68 -13.22
CA LEU A 75 6.45 2.31 -14.30
C LEU A 75 6.53 1.42 -15.54
N LYS A 76 6.62 0.10 -15.37
CA LYS A 76 6.61 -0.83 -16.50
C LYS A 76 5.29 -0.74 -17.28
N ILE A 77 4.16 -0.75 -16.57
CA ILE A 77 2.82 -0.64 -17.18
C ILE A 77 2.62 0.71 -17.87
N LEU A 78 3.10 1.80 -17.28
CA LEU A 78 2.92 3.15 -17.84
C LEU A 78 3.84 3.44 -19.05
N ASN A 79 4.91 2.68 -19.22
CA ASN A 79 5.84 2.81 -20.34
C ASN A 79 5.55 1.82 -21.49
N GLU A 80 4.55 0.94 -21.34
CA GLU A 80 3.98 0.10 -22.40
C GLU A 80 2.86 0.85 -23.15
#